data_AF-A0A9W9VX74-F1
#
_entry.id   AF-A0A9W9VX74-F1
#
_cell.length_a   1.000
_cell.length_b   1.000
_cell.length_c   1.000
_cell.angle_alpha   90.00
_cell.angle_beta   90.00
_cell.angle_gamma   90.00
#
_symmetry.space_group_name_H-M   'P 1'
#
loop_
_entity.id
_entity.type
_entity.pdbx_description
1 polymer ?
#
loop_
_entity_poly.entity_id
_entity_poly.type
_entity_poly.pdbx_seq_one_letter_code
_entity_poly.pdbx_strand_id
1 'polypeptide(L)' 'MALILMSPVIAVPVSTAATGAVAWADPQDCHRFYECPVGGKPVLKTCGPGTAFQAKTSVCDYQYLVESCWRH' A
#
# COMPACT_ATOMS: atom_id res chain seq x y z
N MET A 1 39.82 -0.85 7.09
CA MET A 1 39.14 0.19 7.89
C MET A 1 38.22 0.96 6.96
N ALA A 2 36.98 0.49 6.79
CA ALA A 2 35.96 1.16 6.00
C ALA A 2 34.85 1.55 6.97
N LEU A 3 34.72 2.86 7.21
CA LEU A 3 33.70 3.42 8.10
C LEU A 3 32.36 3.35 7.36
N ILE A 4 31.60 2.31 7.65
CA ILE A 4 30.20 2.20 7.26
C ILE A 4 29.47 3.28 8.05
N LEU A 5 29.16 4.42 7.42
CA LEU A 5 28.28 5.43 7.97
C LEU A 5 26.88 4.80 8.05
N MET A 6 26.59 4.17 9.18
CA MET A 6 25.23 3.85 9.59
C MET A 6 24.49 5.17 9.81
N SER A 7 24.00 5.76 8.73
CA SER A 7 22.88 6.69 8.81
C SER A 7 21.76 5.93 9.53
N PRO A 8 21.15 6.52 10.56
CA PRO A 8 20.09 5.86 11.30
C PRO A 8 19.02 5.52 10.27
N VAL A 9 18.66 4.26 10.19
CA VAL A 9 17.54 3.78 9.40
C VAL A 9 16.35 4.64 9.81
N ILE A 10 15.99 5.63 8.98
CA ILE A 10 14.67 6.23 9.04
C ILE A 10 13.76 5.06 8.70
N ALA A 11 13.16 4.47 9.72
CA ALA A 11 12.25 3.35 9.64
C ALA A 11 10.90 3.78 9.04
N VAL A 12 10.96 4.41 7.88
CA VAL A 12 9.83 4.48 6.97
C VAL A 12 10.30 3.63 5.79
N PRO A 13 9.57 2.58 5.37
CA PRO A 13 9.82 2.06 4.04
C PRO A 13 9.68 3.26 3.13
N VAL A 14 10.80 3.71 2.53
CA VAL A 14 10.71 4.65 1.44
C VAL A 14 9.97 3.86 0.38
N SER A 15 8.65 4.07 0.35
CA SER A 15 7.83 3.81 -0.80
C SER A 15 8.44 4.73 -1.84
N THR A 16 9.52 4.27 -2.49
CA THR A 16 9.77 4.62 -3.86
C THR A 16 8.46 4.28 -4.52
N ALA A 17 7.61 5.30 -4.65
CA ALA A 17 6.49 5.29 -5.55
C ALA A 17 7.16 4.95 -6.87
N ALA A 18 7.18 3.65 -7.17
CA ALA A 18 7.50 3.16 -8.48
C ALA A 18 6.54 3.94 -9.35
N THR A 19 7.09 4.79 -10.20
CA THR A 19 6.40 5.73 -11.09
C THR A 19 5.56 4.98 -12.15
N GLY A 20 4.80 3.98 -11.73
CA GLY A 20 4.10 3.02 -12.58
C GLY A 20 3.41 1.85 -11.86
N ALA A 21 3.54 1.69 -10.54
CA ALA A 21 2.72 0.71 -9.82
C ALA A 21 1.33 1.32 -9.58
N VAL A 22 0.34 0.90 -10.37
CA VAL A 22 -1.05 1.31 -10.17
C VAL A 22 -1.73 0.30 -9.26
N ALA A 23 -2.42 0.81 -8.23
CA ALA A 23 -3.21 0.02 -7.30
C ALA A 23 -4.69 0.44 -7.34
N TRP A 24 -5.60 -0.53 -7.28
CA TRP A 24 -7.05 -0.33 -7.33
C TRP A 24 -7.75 -1.05 -6.19
N ALA A 25 -8.77 -0.42 -5.63
CA ALA A 25 -9.60 -1.03 -4.58
C ALA A 25 -10.39 -2.22 -5.12
N ASP A 26 -10.51 -3.28 -4.32
CA ASP A 26 -11.45 -4.35 -4.61
C ASP A 26 -12.89 -3.89 -4.28
N PRO A 27 -13.87 -4.13 -5.17
CA PRO A 27 -15.25 -3.68 -4.97
C PRO A 27 -16.06 -4.57 -4.02
N GLN A 28 -15.54 -5.73 -3.58
CA GLN A 28 -16.23 -6.65 -2.69
C GLN A 28 -15.68 -6.62 -1.26
N ASP A 29 -14.39 -6.32 -1.11
CA ASP A 29 -13.72 -6.25 0.18
C ASP A 29 -12.79 -5.03 0.23
N CYS A 30 -13.15 -4.05 1.06
CA CYS A 30 -12.38 -2.82 1.24
C CYS A 30 -10.98 -3.04 1.86
N HIS A 31 -10.72 -4.22 2.44
CA HIS A 31 -9.39 -4.62 2.93
C HIS A 31 -8.51 -5.19 1.82
N ARG A 32 -9.04 -5.37 0.60
CA ARG A 32 -8.32 -5.94 -0.54
C ARG A 32 -8.11 -4.91 -1.64
N PHE A 33 -7.01 -5.08 -2.37
CA PHE A 33 -6.67 -4.23 -3.51
C PHE A 33 -5.85 -4.99 -4.53
N TYR A 34 -5.94 -4.58 -5.78
CA TYR A 34 -5.11 -5.10 -6.87
C TYR A 34 -3.93 -4.17 -7.07
N GLU A 35 -2.72 -4.72 -7.16
CA GLU A 35 -1.52 -3.97 -7.53
C GLU A 35 -0.95 -4.55 -8.83
N CYS A 36 -0.73 -3.70 -9.84
CA CYS A 36 -0.09 -4.11 -11.08
C CYS A 36 1.40 -3.72 -11.07
N PRO A 37 2.32 -4.69 -11.00
CA PRO A 37 3.73 -4.43 -11.23
C PRO A 37 3.96 -4.07 -12.70
N VAL A 38 4.99 -3.26 -12.98
CA VAL A 38 5.33 -2.83 -14.35
C VAL A 38 5.58 -4.06 -15.23
N GLY A 39 4.81 -4.20 -16.31
CA GLY A 39 4.90 -5.32 -17.25
C GLY A 39 4.33 -6.65 -16.74
N GLY A 40 3.62 -6.64 -15.61
CA GLY A 40 3.04 -7.84 -15.00
C GLY A 40 1.51 -7.89 -15.04
N LYS A 41 0.96 -8.83 -14.27
CA LYS A 41 -0.48 -9.02 -14.07
C LYS A 41 -0.90 -8.40 -12.73
N PRO A 42 -2.14 -7.90 -12.59
CA PRO A 42 -2.65 -7.43 -11.32
C PRO A 42 -2.63 -8.56 -10.29
N VAL A 43 -2.04 -8.27 -9.12
CA VAL A 43 -1.97 -9.18 -7.99
C VAL A 43 -2.92 -8.70 -6.92
N LEU A 44 -3.82 -9.56 -6.46
CA LEU A 44 -4.69 -9.27 -5.31
C LEU A 44 -3.85 -9.32 -4.03
N LYS A 45 -3.87 -8.22 -3.29
CA LYS A 45 -3.25 -8.06 -1.98
C LYS A 45 -4.30 -7.72 -0.95
N THR A 46 -3.96 -7.95 0.31
CA THR A 46 -4.81 -7.64 1.46
C THR A 46 -4.01 -6.76 2.41
N CYS A 47 -4.64 -5.68 2.88
CA CYS A 47 -4.08 -4.80 3.88
C CYS A 47 -3.90 -5.54 5.22
N GLY A 48 -3.05 -4.99 6.08
CA GLY A 48 -2.84 -5.54 7.42
C GLY A 48 -4.13 -5.48 8.26
N PRO A 49 -4.21 -6.24 9.37
CA PRO A 49 -5.37 -6.22 10.25
C PRO A 49 -5.66 -4.80 10.76
N GLY A 50 -6.93 -4.39 10.72
CA GLY A 50 -7.36 -3.05 11.13
C GLY A 50 -7.16 -1.94 10.08
N THR A 51 -6.66 -2.29 8.89
CA THR A 51 -6.37 -1.33 7.81
C THR A 51 -7.07 -1.71 6.51
N ALA A 52 -7.38 -0.71 5.70
CA ALA A 52 -8.11 -0.83 4.45
C ALA A 52 -7.44 -0.03 3.34
N PHE A 53 -7.67 -0.42 2.09
CA PHE A 53 -7.02 0.23 0.97
C PHE A 53 -7.68 1.58 0.65
N GLN A 54 -6.91 2.66 0.79
CA GLN A 54 -7.34 4.00 0.46
C GLN A 54 -6.96 4.34 -0.99
N ALA A 55 -7.91 4.25 -1.91
CA ALA A 55 -7.66 4.50 -3.34
C ALA A 55 -7.13 5.92 -3.67
N LYS A 56 -7.44 6.92 -2.84
CA LYS A 56 -6.98 8.31 -3.00
C LYS A 56 -5.46 8.45 -2.82
N THR A 57 -4.87 7.64 -1.95
CA THR A 57 -3.45 7.69 -1.58
C THR A 57 -2.69 6.43 -2.01
N SER A 58 -3.42 5.42 -2.51
CA SER A 58 -2.89 4.11 -2.90
C SER A 58 -2.12 3.40 -1.79
N VAL A 59 -2.51 3.61 -0.53
CA VAL A 59 -1.92 2.96 0.66
C VAL A 59 -2.99 2.32 1.53
N CYS A 60 -2.57 1.37 2.38
CA CYS A 60 -3.41 0.86 3.45
C CYS A 60 -3.43 1.89 4.59
N ASP A 61 -4.61 2.42 4.89
CA ASP A 61 -4.84 3.34 6.01
C ASP A 61 -5.79 2.68 7.01
N TYR A 62 -5.99 3.27 8.18
CA TYR A 62 -6.93 2.74 9.16
C TYR A 62 -8.33 2.62 8.57
N GLN A 63 -8.98 1.46 8.76
CA GLN A 63 -10.27 1.16 8.11
C GLN A 63 -11.38 2.18 8.44
N TYR A 64 -11.31 2.85 9.59
CA TYR A 64 -12.24 3.91 10.00
C TYR A 64 -11.95 5.27 9.37
N LEU A 65 -10.92 5.41 8.53
CA LEU A 65 -10.67 6.63 7.75
C LEU A 65 -11.01 6.41 6.27
N VAL A 66 -11.13 5.15 5.86
CA VAL A 66 -11.30 4.77 4.45
C VAL A 66 -12.76 4.72 4.06
N GLU A 67 -13.20 5.70 3.26
CA GLU A 67 -14.58 5.86 2.76
C GLU A 67 -15.23 4.57 2.24
N SER A 68 -14.48 3.69 1.58
CA SER A 68 -14.98 2.42 1.05
C SER A 68 -15.24 1.34 2.11
N CYS A 69 -14.69 1.47 3.33
CA CYS A 69 -14.92 0.53 4.43
C CYS A 69 -16.05 0.94 5.39
N TRP A 70 -16.58 2.16 5.30
CA TRP A 70 -17.71 2.59 6.15
C TRP A 70 -19.02 1.92 5.77
N ARG A 71 -19.11 1.45 4.52
CA ARG A 71 -20.35 0.92 3.96
C ARG A 71 -20.40 -0.62 3.98
N HIS A 72 -19.67 -1.22 4.92
CA HIS A 72 -19.62 -2.67 5.12
C HIS A 72 -20.77 -3.14 6.03
#